data_AF-A0A972SBT9-F1
#
_entry.id   AF-A0A972SBT9-F1
#
_cell.length_a   1.000
_cell.length_b   1.000
_cell.length_c   1.000
_cell.angle_alpha   90.00
_cell.angle_beta   90.00
_cell.angle_gamma   90.00
#
_symmetry.space_group_name_H-M   'P 1'
#
loop_
_entity.id
_entity.type
_entity.pdbx_description
1 polymer ?
#
loop_
_entity_poly.entity_id
_entity_poly.type
_entity_poly.pdbx_seq_one_letter_code
_entity_poly.pdbx_strand_id
1 'polypeptide(L)' 'MRKAVYTTNPIESLNSTIKKRTKSVGYFLTIDSAFKLLYLSTQEVRRKWIKAKIRNWSKIYLSTLYIF' A
#
# COMPACT_ATOMS: atom_id res chain seq x y z
N MET A 1 -20.55 -6.58 -5.45
CA MET A 1 -19.85 -5.29 -5.46
C MET A 1 -19.25 -4.93 -4.08
N ARG A 2 -18.29 -5.73 -3.57
CA ARG A 2 -17.56 -5.48 -2.31
C ARG A 2 -16.06 -5.80 -2.42
N LYS A 3 -15.55 -5.91 -3.66
CA LYS A 3 -14.19 -6.38 -3.91
C LYS A 3 -13.16 -5.51 -3.17
N ALA A 4 -13.35 -4.18 -3.17
CA ALA A 4 -12.44 -3.26 -2.49
C ALA A 4 -12.30 -3.50 -0.97
N VAL A 5 -13.36 -3.95 -0.28
CA VAL A 5 -13.33 -4.21 1.17
C VAL A 5 -12.62 -5.53 1.48
N TYR A 6 -12.81 -6.54 0.63
CA TYR A 6 -12.25 -7.88 0.85
C TYR A 6 -10.95 -8.17 0.10
N THR A 7 -10.43 -7.23 -0.70
CA THR A 7 -9.14 -7.43 -1.37
C THR A 7 -7.98 -7.09 -0.44
N THR A 8 -7.05 -8.02 -0.30
CA THR A 8 -5.74 -7.80 0.32
C THR A 8 -4.71 -7.17 -0.63
N ASN A 9 -5.06 -6.98 -1.91
CA ASN A 9 -4.19 -6.44 -2.96
C ASN A 9 -3.41 -5.16 -2.56
N PRO A 10 -4.01 -4.16 -1.87
CA PRO A 10 -3.24 -2.96 -1.47
C PRO A 10 -2.12 -3.27 -0.48
N ILE A 11 -2.38 -4.18 0.47
CA ILE A 11 -1.40 -4.61 1.48
C ILE A 11 -0.33 -5.49 0.84
N GLU A 12 -0.72 -6.42 -0.03
CA GLU A 12 0.21 -7.27 -0.79
C GLU A 12 1.12 -6.43 -1.71
N SER A 13 0.56 -5.40 -2.35
CA SER A 13 1.31 -4.47 -3.20
C SER A 13 2.34 -3.66 -2.40
N LEU A 14 1.97 -3.19 -1.21
CA LEU A 14 2.89 -2.52 -0.29
C LEU A 14 4.03 -3.47 0.12
N ASN A 15 3.70 -4.68 0.58
CA ASN A 15 4.68 -5.69 1.01
C ASN A 15 5.63 -6.09 -0.12
N SER A 16 5.12 -6.24 -1.34
CA SER A 16 5.94 -6.51 -2.53
C SER A 16 6.94 -5.37 -2.81
N THR A 17 6.50 -4.12 -2.68
CA THR A 17 7.37 -2.94 -2.86
C THR A 17 8.49 -2.91 -1.82
N ILE A 18 8.15 -3.16 -0.54
CA ILE A 18 9.12 -3.21 0.55
C ILE A 18 10.13 -4.33 0.32
N LYS A 19 9.66 -5.54 -0.02
CA LYS A 19 10.52 -6.71 -0.31
C LYS A 19 11.47 -6.45 -1.48
N LYS A 20 11.00 -5.75 -2.53
CA LYS A 20 11.85 -5.37 -3.67
C LYS A 20 12.95 -4.41 -3.25
N ARG A 21 12.63 -3.42 -2.41
CA ARG A 21 13.59 -2.41 -1.92
C ARG A 21 14.62 -3.03 -0.97
N THR A 22 14.20 -3.91 -0.06
CA THR A 22 15.11 -4.59 0.87
C THR A 22 16.04 -5.58 0.15
N LYS A 23 15.55 -6.31 -0.86
CA LYS A 23 16.39 -7.23 -1.66
C LYS A 23 17.57 -6.54 -2.34
N SER A 24 17.43 -5.26 -2.70
CA SER A 24 18.49 -4.49 -3.36
C SER A 24 19.63 -4.07 -2.43
N VAL A 25 19.42 -4.08 -1.11
CA VAL A 25 20.38 -3.54 -0.13
C VAL A 25 21.31 -4.61 0.44
N GLY A 26 20.91 -5.89 0.39
CA GLY A 26 21.73 -7.00 0.89
C GLY A 26 21.69 -7.13 2.41
N TYR A 27 22.28 -6.17 3.13
CA TYR A 27 22.26 -6.10 4.60
C TYR A 27 22.24 -4.65 5.11
N PHE A 28 21.65 -4.44 6.28
CA PHE A 28 21.61 -3.13 6.92
C PHE A 28 22.74 -3.00 7.94
N LEU A 29 23.47 -1.88 7.91
CA LEU A 29 24.56 -1.59 8.85
C LEU A 29 24.04 -1.16 10.23
N THR A 30 22.87 -0.51 10.27
CA THR A 30 22.21 -0.04 11.49
C THR A 30 20.70 -0.15 11.37
N ILE A 31 20.01 -0.22 12.50
CA ILE A 31 18.54 -0.25 12.56
C ILE A 31 17.94 1.02 11.93
N ASP A 32 18.56 2.18 12.14
CA ASP A 32 18.12 3.45 11.54
C ASP A 32 18.16 3.44 10.01
N SER A 33 19.17 2.79 9.43
CA SER A 33 19.26 2.64 7.97
C SER A 33 18.10 1.81 7.41
N ALA A 34 17.65 0.80 8.15
CA ALA A 34 16.48 -0.01 7.80
C ALA A 34 15.18 0.81 7.92
N PHE A 35 14.99 1.55 9.01
CA PHE A 35 13.82 2.41 9.18
C PHE A 35 13.75 3.52 8.13
N LYS A 36 14.89 4.13 7.78
CA LYS A 36 14.95 5.16 6.74
C LYS A 36 14.51 4.60 5.39
N LEU A 37 14.94 3.39 5.03
CA LEU A 37 14.51 2.73 3.79
C LEU A 37 13.02 2.40 3.81
N LEU A 38 12.49 1.91 4.93
CA LEU A 38 11.07 1.61 5.09
C LEU A 38 10.22 2.89 4.94
N TYR A 39 10.66 3.98 5.58
CA TYR A 39 10.02 5.29 5.47
C TYR A 39 9.99 5.78 4.02
N LEU A 40 11.14 5.77 3.33
CA LEU A 40 11.23 6.20 1.94
C LEU A 40 10.36 5.35 1.00
N SER A 41 10.35 4.03 1.21
CA SER A 41 9.52 3.11 0.43
C SER A 41 8.02 3.41 0.61
N THR A 42 7.61 3.68 1.85
CA THR A 42 6.22 4.03 2.20
C THR A 42 5.83 5.39 1.60
N GLN A 43 6.73 6.37 1.64
CA GLN A 43 6.51 7.69 1.03
C GLN A 43 6.28 7.60 -0.49
N GLU A 44 7.01 6.73 -1.18
CA GLU A 44 6.83 6.53 -2.62
C GLU A 44 5.47 5.90 -2.94
N VAL A 45 5.06 4.88 -2.18
CA VAL A 45 3.74 4.24 -2.32
C VAL A 45 2.62 5.23 -2.01
N ARG A 46 2.78 6.03 -0.93
CA ARG A 46 1.86 7.10 -0.57
C ARG A 46 1.66 8.09 -1.73
N ARG A 47 2.74 8.52 -2.38
CA ARG A 47 2.64 9.41 -3.56
C ARG A 47 1.86 8.79 -4.71
N LYS A 48 1.96 7.47 -4.93
CA LYS A 48 1.17 6.76 -5.94
C LYS A 48 -0.30 6.69 -5.55
N TRP A 49 -0.60 6.41 -4.28
CA TRP A 49 -1.98 6.35 -3.77
C TRP A 49 -2.69 7.69 -3.82
N ILE A 50 -2.01 8.80 -3.48
CA ILE A 50 -2.59 10.15 -3.60
C ILE A 50 -3.00 10.47 -5.04
N LYS A 51 -2.24 9.97 -6.03
CA LYS A 51 -2.55 10.16 -7.45
C LYS A 51 -3.60 9.17 -7.98
N ALA A 52 -3.86 8.08 -7.27
CA ALA A 52 -4.78 7.04 -7.71
C ALA A 52 -6.23 7.39 -7.30
N LYS A 53 -7.13 7.45 -8.29
CA LYS A 53 -8.58 7.55 -8.03
C LYS A 53 -9.21 6.16 -8.00
N ILE A 54 -10.01 5.87 -6.98
CA ILE A 54 -10.77 4.61 -6.91
C ILE A 54 -11.95 4.72 -7.89
N ARG A 55 -11.91 3.91 -8.94
CA ARG A 55 -13.00 3.87 -9.93
C ARG A 55 -14.29 3.39 -9.27
N ASN A 56 -15.40 4.08 -9.55
CA ASN A 56 -16.74 3.76 -9.03
C ASN A 56 -16.84 3.82 -7.49
N TRP A 57 -16.08 4.70 -6.85
CA TRP A 57 -16.12 4.89 -5.39
C TRP A 57 -17.54 5.09 -4.85
N SER A 58 -18.37 5.89 -5.52
CA SER A 58 -19.78 6.12 -5.13
C SER A 58 -20.58 4.82 -5.04
N LYS A 59 -20.46 3.92 -6.02
CA LYS A 59 -21.16 2.63 -6.02
C LYS A 59 -20.66 1.69 -4.93
N ILE A 60 -19.35 1.72 -4.64
CA ILE A 60 -18.72 0.93 -3.57
C ILE A 60 -19.12 1.45 -2.19
N TYR A 61 -19.16 2.77 -2.01
CA TYR A 61 -19.56 3.42 -0.78
C TYR A 61 -21.03 3.13 -0.46
N LEU A 62 -21.93 3.35 -1.43
CA LEU A 62 -23.35 3.03 -1.28
C LEU A 62 -23.56 1.56 -0.99
N SER A 63 -22.88 0.65 -1.72
CA SER A 63 -23.03 -0.77 -1.44
C SER A 63 -22.60 -1.11 -0.02
N THR A 64 -21.50 -0.53 0.49
CA THR A 64 -20.98 -0.74 1.85
C THR A 64 -21.93 -0.23 2.92
N LEU A 65 -22.52 0.95 2.72
CA LEU A 65 -23.44 1.58 3.67
C LEU A 65 -24.75 0.79 3.83
N TYR A 66 -25.29 0.23 2.75
CA TYR A 66 -26.54 -0.55 2.76
C TYR A 66 -26.46 -1.91 3.48
N ILE A 67 -25.29 -2.28 3.99
CA ILE A 67 -25.01 -3.60 4.60
C ILE A 67 -24.91 -3.50 6.12
N PHE A 68 -24.72 -2.29 6.65
CA PHE A 68 -24.73 -1.98 8.08
C PHE A 68 -26.05 -1.29 8.42
#